data_AF-A0A7X7LIC6-F1
#
_entry.id   AF-A0A7X7LIC6-F1
#
_cell.length_a   1.000
_cell.length_b   1.000
_cell.length_c   1.000
_cell.angle_alpha   90.00
_cell.angle_beta   90.00
_cell.angle_gamma   90.00
#
_symmetry.space_group_name_H-M   'P 1'
#
loop_
_entity.id
_entity.type
_entity.pdbx_description
1 polymer ?
#
loop_
_entity_poly.entity_id
_entity_poly.type
_entity_poly.pdbx_seq_one_letter_code
_entity_poly.pdbx_strand_id
1 'polypeptide(L)'
;MKTKINIIVWVLMLIIGSLALSCEKKAEVPDETQLLPNATELKIKTFLGKIKQASEQKSEEMMPTEEALWNLGSAINFTRGDAAHEFANRAIDTLLVSIQPQNGMINLSSLSEVYYNIQYHLEGQLGDQRKLISTAIIPTEGKSDELELNVVTISGELGEDEDNNTGPGWYWGFNLGMCDGTYQGETDAVDV
;
A
#
# COMPACT_ATOMS: atom_id res chain seq x y z
N MET A 1 -31.55 -24.74 54.31
CA MET A 1 -31.40 -23.51 53.49
C MET A 1 -30.18 -22.73 53.96
N LYS A 2 -28.97 -23.01 53.43
CA LYS A 2 -27.75 -22.21 53.71
C LYS A 2 -26.57 -22.53 52.77
N THR A 3 -26.84 -23.07 51.58
CA THR A 3 -25.82 -23.54 50.63
C THR A 3 -25.89 -22.91 49.24
N LYS A 4 -26.96 -22.14 48.93
CA LYS A 4 -27.14 -21.54 47.60
C LYS A 4 -26.52 -20.14 47.43
N ILE A 5 -26.16 -19.47 48.54
CA ILE A 5 -25.60 -18.10 48.50
C ILE A 5 -24.09 -18.12 48.23
N ASN A 6 -23.37 -19.18 48.63
CA ASN A 6 -21.92 -19.26 48.42
C ASN A 6 -21.52 -19.60 46.97
N ILE A 7 -22.40 -20.10 46.11
CA ILE A 7 -22.02 -20.42 44.73
C ILE A 7 -22.08 -19.17 43.83
N ILE A 8 -23.01 -18.25 44.11
CA ILE A 8 -23.21 -17.03 43.30
C ILE A 8 -22.04 -16.05 43.47
N VAL A 9 -21.45 -15.97 44.67
CA VAL A 9 -20.30 -15.09 44.95
C VAL A 9 -19.02 -15.58 44.24
N TRP A 10 -18.84 -16.90 44.07
CA TRP A 10 -17.68 -17.45 43.37
C TRP A 10 -17.79 -17.36 41.84
N VAL A 11 -19.01 -17.43 41.28
CA VAL A 11 -19.21 -17.25 39.83
C VAL A 11 -19.10 -15.78 39.42
N LEU A 12 -19.48 -14.82 40.27
CA LEU A 12 -19.32 -13.39 39.97
C LEU A 12 -17.85 -12.92 39.99
N MET A 13 -16.99 -13.50 40.84
CA MET A 13 -15.55 -13.18 40.82
C MET A 13 -14.81 -13.77 39.60
N LEU A 14 -15.34 -14.82 38.98
CA LEU A 14 -14.74 -15.43 37.79
C LEU A 14 -15.03 -14.64 36.50
N ILE A 15 -16.08 -13.83 36.46
CA ILE A 15 -16.49 -13.05 35.27
C ILE A 15 -15.81 -11.66 35.23
N ILE A 16 -15.38 -11.13 36.39
CA ILE A 16 -14.66 -9.85 36.45
C ILE A 16 -13.16 -10.03 36.11
N GLY A 17 -12.63 -11.25 36.18
CA GLY A 17 -11.24 -11.57 35.81
C GLY A 17 -10.99 -11.77 34.30
N SER A 18 -12.03 -11.94 33.49
CA SER A 18 -11.91 -12.17 32.04
C SER A 18 -11.93 -10.90 31.19
N LEU A 19 -11.95 -9.71 31.81
CA LEU A 19 -11.91 -8.41 31.12
C LEU A 19 -10.55 -7.69 31.24
N ALA A 20 -9.55 -8.31 31.89
CA ALA A 20 -8.20 -7.75 32.06
C ALA A 20 -7.09 -8.52 31.33
N LEU A 21 -7.44 -9.43 30.41
CA LEU A 21 -6.52 -10.02 29.43
C LEU A 21 -6.98 -9.64 28.00
N SER A 22 -7.21 -8.34 27.82
CA SER A 22 -7.06 -7.68 26.53
C SER A 22 -5.57 -7.71 26.18
N CYS A 23 -5.22 -8.33 25.05
CA CYS A 23 -3.87 -8.40 24.47
C CYS A 23 -2.70 -8.40 25.47
N GLU A 24 -2.42 -9.55 26.09
CA GLU A 24 -1.01 -9.89 26.29
C GLU A 24 -0.40 -10.02 24.89
N LYS A 25 0.24 -8.94 24.44
CA LYS A 25 1.23 -8.91 23.37
C LYS A 25 2.17 -10.08 23.62
N LYS A 26 1.93 -11.20 22.94
CA LYS A 26 2.91 -12.28 22.86
C LYS A 26 4.16 -11.66 22.25
N ALA A 27 5.13 -11.46 23.13
CA ALA A 27 6.48 -11.11 22.81
C ALA A 27 7.09 -12.24 21.98
N GLU A 28 6.91 -12.13 20.68
CA GLU A 28 7.95 -12.26 19.66
C GLU A 28 7.45 -11.34 18.55
N VAL A 29 7.63 -10.03 18.75
CA VAL A 29 7.71 -9.10 17.64
C VAL A 29 9.01 -9.51 16.95
N PRO A 30 8.99 -10.09 15.73
CA PRO A 30 10.19 -10.05 14.91
C PRO A 30 10.58 -8.58 14.88
N ASP A 31 11.83 -8.27 15.15
CA ASP A 31 12.39 -6.93 15.09
C ASP A 31 12.04 -6.26 13.74
N GLU A 32 10.85 -5.65 13.66
CA GLU A 32 10.33 -4.94 12.47
C GLU A 32 11.14 -3.66 12.22
N THR A 33 12.05 -3.31 13.15
CA THR A 33 13.04 -2.25 12.97
C THR A 33 14.20 -2.61 12.05
N GLN A 34 14.23 -3.81 11.42
CA GLN A 34 15.26 -4.16 10.42
C GLN A 34 14.75 -4.97 9.21
N LEU A 35 13.61 -4.61 8.61
CA LEU A 35 13.52 -4.79 7.16
C LEU A 35 14.53 -3.83 6.53
N LEU A 36 15.75 -4.32 6.29
CA LEU A 36 16.78 -3.59 5.55
C LEU A 36 16.12 -2.98 4.31
N PRO A 37 16.30 -1.68 4.02
CA PRO A 37 15.78 -1.03 2.81
C PRO A 37 15.99 -1.86 1.54
N ASN A 38 17.09 -2.62 1.53
CA ASN A 38 17.48 -3.57 0.48
C ASN A 38 16.45 -4.69 0.21
N ALA A 39 15.72 -5.20 1.20
CA ALA A 39 14.78 -6.31 1.01
C ALA A 39 13.49 -5.84 0.31
N THR A 40 12.94 -4.71 0.73
CA THR A 40 11.78 -4.09 0.09
C THR A 40 12.11 -3.60 -1.32
N GLU A 41 13.25 -2.92 -1.49
CA GLU A 41 13.73 -2.51 -2.81
C GLU A 41 13.94 -3.71 -3.73
N LEU A 42 14.55 -4.79 -3.22
CA LEU A 42 14.71 -6.03 -3.98
C LEU A 42 13.36 -6.63 -4.38
N LYS A 43 12.38 -6.66 -3.47
CA LYS A 43 11.02 -7.13 -3.78
C LYS A 43 10.39 -6.34 -4.93
N ILE A 44 10.49 -5.02 -4.90
CA ILE A 44 9.94 -4.14 -5.95
C ILE A 44 10.71 -4.32 -7.27
N LYS A 45 12.04 -4.41 -7.24
CA LYS A 45 12.84 -4.69 -8.44
C LYS A 45 12.52 -6.06 -9.04
N THR A 46 12.33 -7.08 -8.21
CA THR A 46 11.90 -8.41 -8.65
C THR A 46 10.51 -8.34 -9.29
N PHE A 47 9.57 -7.62 -8.67
CA PHE A 47 8.25 -7.39 -9.24
C PHE A 47 8.32 -6.66 -10.59
N LEU A 48 9.11 -5.59 -10.71
CA LEU A 48 9.32 -4.87 -11.98
C LEU A 48 9.91 -5.79 -13.07
N GLY A 49 10.84 -6.68 -12.70
CA GLY A 49 11.37 -7.70 -13.60
C GLY A 49 10.27 -8.65 -14.12
N LYS A 50 9.40 -9.11 -13.22
CA LYS A 50 8.23 -9.95 -13.53
C LYS A 50 7.23 -9.21 -14.43
N ILE A 51 6.92 -7.96 -14.13
CA ILE A 51 6.02 -7.11 -14.95
C ILE A 51 6.57 -6.92 -16.36
N LYS A 52 7.86 -6.63 -16.49
CA LYS A 52 8.52 -6.50 -17.79
C LYS A 52 8.44 -7.81 -18.56
N GLN A 53 8.81 -8.93 -17.94
CA GLN A 53 8.70 -10.25 -18.57
C GLN A 53 7.26 -10.54 -19.01
N ALA A 54 6.26 -10.26 -18.16
CA ALA A 54 4.84 -10.47 -18.44
C ALA A 54 4.30 -9.59 -19.59
N SER A 55 4.94 -8.46 -19.87
CA SER A 55 4.60 -7.58 -21.01
C SER A 55 5.17 -8.09 -22.33
N GLU A 56 6.33 -8.74 -22.29
CA GLU A 56 7.01 -9.30 -23.47
C GLU A 56 6.47 -10.71 -23.80
N GLN A 57 6.08 -11.46 -22.77
CA GLN A 57 5.59 -12.83 -22.85
C GLN A 57 4.41 -12.98 -21.89
N LYS A 58 3.25 -13.43 -22.38
CA LYS A 58 2.09 -13.68 -21.51
C LYS A 58 2.49 -14.61 -20.36
N SER A 59 2.24 -14.18 -19.13
CA SER A 59 2.51 -14.91 -17.90
C SER A 59 1.22 -15.49 -17.34
N GLU A 60 1.25 -16.76 -16.98
CA GLU A 60 0.17 -17.43 -16.23
C GLU A 60 0.38 -17.32 -14.71
N GLU A 61 1.42 -16.59 -14.26
CA GLU A 61 1.66 -16.36 -12.85
C GLU A 61 0.49 -15.59 -12.21
N MET A 62 0.10 -16.05 -11.02
CA MET A 62 -0.98 -15.48 -10.23
C MET A 62 -0.41 -14.90 -8.94
N MET A 63 -0.91 -13.74 -8.52
CA MET A 63 -0.50 -13.05 -7.30
C MET A 63 -1.72 -12.75 -6.43
N PRO A 64 -1.66 -12.88 -5.09
CA PRO A 64 -2.76 -12.46 -4.22
C PRO A 64 -3.13 -11.00 -4.46
N THR A 65 -4.42 -10.68 -4.44
CA THR A 65 -4.93 -9.34 -4.79
C THR A 65 -4.25 -8.25 -3.97
N GLU A 66 -4.21 -8.39 -2.64
CA GLU A 66 -3.57 -7.41 -1.75
C GLU A 66 -2.08 -7.20 -2.06
N GLU A 67 -1.34 -8.30 -2.30
CA GLU A 67 0.07 -8.23 -2.67
C GLU A 67 0.26 -7.55 -4.04
N ALA A 68 -0.62 -7.83 -5.00
CA ALA A 68 -0.60 -7.23 -6.32
C ALA A 68 -0.83 -5.72 -6.27
N LEU A 69 -1.81 -5.25 -5.50
CA LEU A 69 -2.10 -3.81 -5.35
C LEU A 69 -0.96 -3.09 -4.64
N TRP A 70 -0.42 -3.68 -3.57
CA TRP A 70 0.74 -3.12 -2.87
C TRP A 70 1.95 -3.02 -3.80
N ASN A 71 2.30 -4.10 -4.51
CA ASN A 71 3.42 -4.10 -5.45
C ASN A 71 3.21 -3.10 -6.59
N LEU A 72 1.97 -2.96 -7.10
CA LEU A 72 1.63 -2.00 -8.14
C LEU A 72 1.91 -0.56 -7.71
N GLY A 73 1.38 -0.14 -6.54
CA GLY A 73 1.60 1.19 -6.01
C GLY A 73 3.07 1.48 -5.72
N SER A 74 3.74 0.54 -5.04
CA SER A 74 5.16 0.66 -4.71
C SER A 74 6.06 0.70 -5.95
N ALA A 75 5.73 -0.05 -7.01
CA ALA A 75 6.48 -0.02 -8.27
C ALA A 75 6.35 1.31 -9.00
N ILE A 76 5.16 1.92 -9.00
CA ILE A 76 4.94 3.23 -9.61
C ILE A 76 5.74 4.29 -8.86
N ASN A 77 5.62 4.31 -7.53
CA ASN A 77 6.40 5.21 -6.68
C ASN A 77 7.89 5.03 -6.94
N PHE A 78 8.42 3.82 -6.77
CA PHE A 78 9.83 3.51 -6.99
C PHE A 78 10.35 3.94 -8.37
N THR A 79 9.53 3.85 -9.42
CA THR A 79 9.96 4.15 -10.79
C THR A 79 9.88 5.64 -11.13
N ARG A 80 8.88 6.36 -10.60
CA ARG A 80 8.52 7.70 -11.12
C ARG A 80 8.56 8.81 -10.11
N GLY A 81 8.35 8.54 -8.83
CA GLY A 81 8.28 9.65 -7.91
C GLY A 81 9.65 10.28 -7.67
N ASP A 82 9.62 11.36 -6.94
CA ASP A 82 10.79 12.08 -6.54
C ASP A 82 10.62 12.49 -5.08
N ALA A 83 11.35 11.82 -4.20
CA ALA A 83 11.35 12.12 -2.77
C ALA A 83 12.50 13.05 -2.36
N ALA A 84 13.39 13.39 -3.30
CA ALA A 84 14.60 14.15 -2.97
C ALA A 84 14.29 15.65 -2.86
N HIS A 85 13.28 16.12 -3.58
CA HIS A 85 13.00 17.55 -3.74
C HIS A 85 11.77 18.01 -2.97
N GLU A 86 11.73 19.30 -2.69
CA GLU A 86 10.50 19.97 -2.28
C GLU A 86 9.64 20.33 -3.49
N PHE A 87 8.32 20.29 -3.29
CA PHE A 87 7.35 20.53 -4.35
C PHE A 87 6.46 21.74 -4.07
N ALA A 88 6.39 22.64 -5.06
CA ALA A 88 5.39 23.68 -5.18
C ALA A 88 4.23 23.23 -6.10
N ASN A 89 3.17 24.03 -6.16
CA ASN A 89 2.06 23.86 -7.13
C ASN A 89 1.53 22.42 -7.23
N ARG A 90 1.26 21.81 -6.06
CA ARG A 90 0.83 20.42 -5.96
C ARG A 90 -0.54 20.22 -6.60
N ALA A 91 -0.70 19.13 -7.32
CA ALA A 91 -1.94 18.71 -7.95
C ALA A 91 -2.24 17.25 -7.59
N ILE A 92 -3.52 16.97 -7.37
CA ILE A 92 -4.04 15.62 -7.19
C ILE A 92 -4.76 15.25 -8.49
N ASP A 93 -4.40 14.09 -9.05
CA ASP A 93 -5.07 13.50 -10.20
C ASP A 93 -5.56 12.10 -9.83
N THR A 94 -6.48 11.58 -10.63
CA THR A 94 -7.19 10.35 -10.36
C THR A 94 -7.46 9.62 -11.67
N LEU A 95 -7.00 8.38 -11.75
CA LEU A 95 -7.22 7.49 -12.88
C LEU A 95 -7.98 6.24 -12.41
N LEU A 96 -9.11 5.95 -13.05
CA LEU A 96 -9.82 4.70 -12.85
C LEU A 96 -9.27 3.63 -13.79
N VAL A 97 -8.88 2.49 -13.22
CA VAL A 97 -8.48 1.29 -13.97
C VAL A 97 -9.23 0.08 -13.41
N SER A 98 -9.50 -0.90 -14.26
CA SER A 98 -10.14 -2.15 -13.84
C SER A 98 -9.21 -3.32 -14.05
N ILE A 99 -9.27 -4.28 -13.12
CA ILE A 99 -8.60 -5.57 -13.25
C ILE A 99 -9.58 -6.68 -12.87
N GLN A 100 -9.41 -7.87 -13.41
CA GLN A 100 -10.29 -9.02 -13.12
C GLN A 100 -9.57 -10.01 -12.19
N PRO A 101 -9.92 -10.05 -10.89
CA PRO A 101 -9.44 -11.08 -10.00
C PRO A 101 -10.08 -12.43 -10.34
N GLN A 102 -9.33 -13.51 -10.12
CA GLN A 102 -9.78 -14.89 -10.21
C GLN A 102 -9.53 -15.54 -8.85
N ASN A 103 -10.59 -15.80 -8.10
CA ASN A 103 -10.51 -16.41 -6.76
C ASN A 103 -9.55 -15.67 -5.79
N GLY A 104 -9.63 -14.33 -5.76
CA GLY A 104 -8.77 -13.50 -4.90
C GLY A 104 -7.33 -13.33 -5.41
N MET A 105 -7.03 -13.82 -6.60
CA MET A 105 -5.72 -13.70 -7.24
C MET A 105 -5.81 -12.87 -8.51
N ILE A 106 -4.74 -12.15 -8.85
CA ILE A 106 -4.60 -11.37 -10.07
C ILE A 106 -3.56 -12.03 -10.96
N ASN A 107 -3.88 -12.17 -12.24
CA ASN A 107 -2.92 -12.63 -13.24
C ASN A 107 -1.87 -11.53 -13.52
N LEU A 108 -0.59 -11.93 -13.57
CA LEU A 108 0.52 -11.01 -13.74
C LEU A 108 0.53 -10.28 -15.09
N SER A 109 0.03 -10.89 -16.17
CA SER A 109 -0.11 -10.18 -17.45
C SER A 109 -1.18 -9.09 -17.38
N SER A 110 -2.33 -9.34 -16.76
CA SER A 110 -3.32 -8.29 -16.51
C SER A 110 -2.77 -7.16 -15.64
N LEU A 111 -1.97 -7.51 -14.62
CA LEU A 111 -1.32 -6.51 -13.76
C LEU A 111 -0.26 -5.70 -14.52
N SER A 112 0.45 -6.32 -15.46
CA SER A 112 1.41 -5.66 -16.35
C SER A 112 0.73 -4.66 -17.27
N GLU A 113 -0.40 -5.03 -17.89
CA GLU A 113 -1.21 -4.12 -18.71
C GLU A 113 -1.67 -2.90 -17.90
N VAL A 114 -2.16 -3.10 -16.66
CA VAL A 114 -2.55 -2.00 -15.76
C VAL A 114 -1.35 -1.12 -15.40
N TYR A 115 -0.21 -1.71 -15.03
CA TYR A 115 1.01 -0.97 -14.69
C TYR A 115 1.43 -0.04 -15.85
N TYR A 116 1.53 -0.58 -17.07
CA TYR A 116 1.95 0.23 -18.22
C TYR A 116 0.90 1.27 -18.64
N ASN A 117 -0.40 0.99 -18.47
CA ASN A 117 -1.45 1.99 -18.68
C ASN A 117 -1.32 3.18 -17.72
N ILE A 118 -1.03 2.92 -16.43
CA ILE A 118 -0.79 3.97 -15.44
C ILE A 118 0.48 4.77 -15.81
N GLN A 119 1.56 4.08 -16.17
CA GLN A 119 2.81 4.73 -16.60
C GLN A 119 2.58 5.66 -17.81
N TYR A 120 1.80 5.21 -18.79
CA TYR A 120 1.45 6.01 -19.96
C TYR A 120 0.63 7.26 -19.61
N HIS A 121 -0.34 7.14 -18.71
CA HIS A 121 -1.10 8.30 -18.21
C HIS A 121 -0.20 9.29 -17.47
N LEU A 122 0.68 8.79 -16.61
CA LEU A 122 1.64 9.61 -15.88
C LEU A 122 2.58 10.36 -16.84
N GLU A 123 3.05 9.74 -17.92
CA GLU A 123 3.87 10.43 -18.93
C GLU A 123 3.15 11.60 -19.61
N GLY A 124 1.83 11.48 -19.81
CA GLY A 124 1.02 12.57 -20.35
C GLY A 124 0.80 13.73 -19.37
N GLN A 125 0.85 13.46 -18.06
CA GLN A 125 0.61 14.43 -16.98
C GLN A 125 1.89 15.10 -16.47
N LEU A 126 2.99 14.34 -16.44
CA LEU A 126 4.28 14.76 -15.92
C LEU A 126 5.12 15.34 -17.06
N GLY A 127 5.09 16.67 -17.20
CA GLY A 127 6.04 17.39 -18.05
C GLY A 127 7.44 17.48 -17.42
N ASP A 128 8.35 18.23 -18.04
CA ASP A 128 9.75 18.32 -17.59
C ASP A 128 9.90 18.82 -16.14
N GLN A 129 9.05 19.79 -15.76
CA GLN A 129 9.11 20.51 -14.48
C GLN A 129 8.23 19.90 -13.38
N ARG A 130 7.29 19.01 -13.75
CA ARG A 130 6.35 18.39 -12.81
C ARG A 130 6.76 16.95 -12.55
N LYS A 131 7.01 16.61 -11.28
CA LYS A 131 7.35 15.24 -10.86
C LYS A 131 6.21 14.63 -10.08
N LEU A 132 6.20 13.30 -10.08
CA LEU A 132 5.33 12.53 -9.20
C LEU A 132 5.88 12.64 -7.78
N ILE A 133 5.01 12.89 -6.81
CA ILE A 133 5.32 12.87 -5.39
C ILE A 133 4.97 11.49 -4.82
N SER A 134 3.75 11.03 -5.08
CA SER A 134 3.26 9.74 -4.60
C SER A 134 2.07 9.24 -5.40
N THR A 135 1.89 7.92 -5.42
CA THR A 135 0.73 7.22 -5.96
C THR A 135 0.14 6.27 -4.92
N ALA A 136 -1.18 6.25 -4.82
CA ALA A 136 -1.96 5.29 -4.05
C ALA A 136 -2.88 4.47 -4.97
N ILE A 137 -3.07 3.19 -4.64
CA ILE A 137 -3.96 2.28 -5.38
C ILE A 137 -5.12 1.93 -4.45
N ILE A 138 -6.27 2.57 -4.65
CA ILE A 138 -7.42 2.41 -3.76
C ILE A 138 -8.43 1.48 -4.45
N PRO A 139 -8.65 0.25 -3.96
CA PRO A 139 -9.70 -0.59 -4.50
C PRO A 139 -11.07 0.04 -4.23
N THR A 140 -11.91 0.10 -5.25
CA THR A 140 -13.29 0.60 -5.17
C THR A 140 -14.29 -0.53 -5.48
N GLU A 141 -15.55 -0.31 -5.14
CA GLU A 141 -16.63 -1.24 -5.50
C GLU A 141 -16.78 -1.28 -7.03
N GLY A 142 -16.36 -2.38 -7.66
CA GLY A 142 -16.52 -2.61 -9.08
C GLY A 142 -17.90 -3.15 -9.47
N LYS A 143 -18.13 -3.29 -10.77
CA LYS A 143 -19.24 -4.10 -11.32
C LYS A 143 -18.91 -5.59 -11.15
N SER A 144 -19.92 -6.48 -11.17
CA SER A 144 -19.71 -7.90 -10.84
C SER A 144 -18.51 -8.50 -11.59
N ASP A 145 -17.61 -9.14 -10.83
CA ASP A 145 -16.38 -9.82 -11.28
C ASP A 145 -15.20 -8.92 -11.70
N GLU A 146 -15.35 -7.59 -11.63
CA GLU A 146 -14.24 -6.64 -11.82
C GLU A 146 -13.87 -5.95 -10.50
N LEU A 147 -12.58 -5.79 -10.27
CA LEU A 147 -12.05 -4.91 -9.24
C LEU A 147 -11.67 -3.59 -9.90
N GLU A 148 -12.43 -2.54 -9.59
CA GLU A 148 -12.08 -1.19 -9.98
C GLU A 148 -11.05 -0.64 -9.00
N LEU A 149 -10.06 0.07 -9.53
CA LEU A 149 -8.97 0.65 -8.78
C LEU A 149 -8.93 2.14 -9.08
N ASN A 150 -8.99 2.93 -8.02
CA ASN A 150 -8.79 4.35 -8.07
C ASN A 150 -7.32 4.67 -7.83
N VAL A 151 -6.61 5.01 -8.91
CA VAL A 151 -5.20 5.38 -8.88
C VAL A 151 -5.10 6.87 -8.61
N VAL A 152 -4.81 7.22 -7.36
CA VAL A 152 -4.68 8.61 -6.92
C VAL A 152 -3.21 9.00 -6.95
N THR A 153 -2.89 10.04 -7.71
CA THR A 153 -1.52 10.53 -7.86
C THR A 153 -1.43 11.94 -7.31
N ILE A 154 -0.35 12.22 -6.61
CA ILE A 154 0.02 13.56 -6.18
C ILE A 154 1.27 13.92 -6.97
N SER A 155 1.23 15.05 -7.66
CA SER A 155 2.35 15.60 -8.42
C SER A 155 2.60 17.04 -8.01
N GLY A 156 3.78 17.57 -8.32
CA GLY A 156 4.13 18.96 -8.05
C GLY A 156 5.25 19.45 -8.94
N GLU A 157 5.39 20.76 -9.02
CA GLU A 157 6.53 21.39 -9.69
C GLU A 157 7.70 21.47 -8.72
N LEU A 158 8.93 21.26 -9.22
CA LEU A 158 10.13 21.44 -8.40
C LEU A 158 10.16 22.88 -7.87
N GLY A 159 10.43 23.05 -6.57
CA GLY A 159 10.56 24.36 -5.95
C GLY A 159 11.76 25.15 -6.49
N GLU A 160 11.79 26.47 -6.24
CA GLU A 160 12.89 27.35 -6.69
C GLU A 160 14.26 26.98 -6.10
N ASP A 161 14.30 26.27 -4.97
CA ASP A 161 15.51 25.65 -4.42
C ASP A 161 15.62 24.20 -4.92
N GLU A 162 15.98 24.00 -6.19
CA GLU A 162 16.31 22.68 -6.77
C GLU A 162 17.43 21.95 -5.97
N ASP A 163 18.24 22.69 -5.22
CA ASP A 163 19.35 22.18 -4.40
C ASP A 163 18.96 21.75 -2.98
N ASN A 164 17.72 22.00 -2.52
CA ASN A 164 17.24 21.50 -1.23
C ASN A 164 16.86 20.01 -1.35
N ASN A 165 17.90 19.18 -1.51
CA ASN A 165 17.79 17.74 -1.34
C ASN A 165 17.43 17.46 0.14
N THR A 166 16.14 17.26 0.42
CA THR A 166 15.60 17.17 1.80
C THR A 166 15.88 15.83 2.49
N GLY A 167 16.75 15.00 1.91
CA GLY A 167 17.27 13.81 2.56
C GLY A 167 16.52 12.52 2.22
N PRO A 168 16.80 11.43 2.96
CA PRO A 168 16.76 10.09 2.39
C PRO A 168 15.33 9.52 2.39
N GLY A 169 14.71 9.39 1.21
CA GLY A 169 13.72 8.35 0.85
C GLY A 169 12.45 8.19 1.70
N TRP A 170 12.28 8.94 2.78
CA TRP A 170 11.16 8.84 3.71
C TRP A 170 9.86 9.42 3.14
N TYR A 171 9.97 10.23 2.08
CA TYR A 171 8.82 10.74 1.33
C TYR A 171 8.07 9.63 0.57
N TRP A 172 8.74 8.49 0.36
CA TRP A 172 8.13 7.29 -0.20
C TRP A 172 7.45 6.42 0.84
N GLY A 173 7.10 6.98 2.02
CA GLY A 173 6.71 6.24 3.21
C GLY A 173 7.74 5.17 3.63
N PHE A 174 7.51 4.55 4.78
CA PHE A 174 8.25 3.34 5.11
C PHE A 174 7.90 2.26 4.08
N ASN A 175 8.90 1.77 3.33
CA ASN A 175 8.77 0.72 2.28
C ASN A 175 8.38 1.17 0.86
N LEU A 176 8.69 2.41 0.46
CA LEU A 176 8.51 2.86 -0.94
C LEU A 176 7.03 2.96 -1.41
N GLY A 177 6.09 3.09 -0.45
CA GLY A 177 4.64 3.30 -0.63
C GLY A 177 4.04 4.23 0.45
N MET A 178 2.72 4.21 0.68
CA MET A 178 2.13 4.99 1.79
C MET A 178 2.63 4.50 3.17
N CYS A 179 2.58 5.37 4.17
CA CYS A 179 3.05 5.12 5.55
C CYS A 179 2.24 4.06 6.33
N ASP A 180 1.44 3.24 5.66
CA ASP A 180 0.56 2.22 6.23
C ASP A 180 0.94 0.78 5.84
N GLY A 181 2.03 0.59 5.08
CA GLY A 181 2.50 -0.76 4.70
C GLY A 181 1.52 -1.47 3.76
N THR A 182 1.16 -2.72 4.05
CA THR A 182 0.14 -3.46 3.26
C THR A 182 -1.29 -3.01 3.56
N TYR A 183 -1.50 -2.15 4.56
CA TYR A 183 -2.81 -1.71 5.05
C TYR A 183 -3.27 -0.43 4.36
N GLN A 184 -3.16 -0.36 3.03
CA GLN A 184 -3.52 0.82 2.24
C GLN A 184 -4.94 1.29 2.54
N GLY A 185 -5.07 2.48 3.17
CA GLY A 185 -6.37 3.12 3.40
C GLY A 185 -7.16 2.66 4.63
N GLU A 186 -6.56 1.85 5.52
CA GLU A 186 -7.09 1.68 6.87
C GLU A 186 -6.74 2.92 7.71
N THR A 187 -7.39 4.04 7.43
CA THR A 187 -7.51 5.07 8.46
C THR A 187 -8.33 4.45 9.57
N ASP A 188 -7.73 4.20 10.72
CA ASP A 188 -8.48 4.09 11.97
C ASP A 188 -9.45 5.28 11.96
N ALA A 189 -10.76 4.99 11.96
CA ALA A 189 -11.82 6.01 11.94
C ALA A 189 -11.89 6.82 13.25
N VAL A 190 -10.75 6.99 13.92
CA VAL A 190 -10.58 7.52 15.26
C VAL A 190 -9.40 8.49 15.24
N ASP A 191 -9.47 9.54 14.43
CA ASP A 191 -8.81 10.81 14.71
C ASP A 191 -9.45 11.90 13.82
N VAL A 192 -10.59 12.41 14.30
CA VAL A 192 -11.16 13.72 13.96
C VAL A 192 -11.02 14.62 15.18
#